data_AF-A0A316G7H8-F1
#
_entry.id   AF-A0A316G7H8-F1
#
_cell.length_a   1.000
_cell.length_b   1.000
_cell.length_c   1.000
_cell.angle_alpha   90.00
_cell.angle_beta   90.00
_cell.angle_gamma   90.00
#
_symmetry.space_group_name_H-M   'P 1'
#
loop_
_entity.id
_entity.type
_entity.pdbx_description
1 polymer ?
#
loop_
_entity_poly.entity_id
_entity_poly.type
_entity_poly.pdbx_seq_one_letter_code
_entity_poly.pdbx_strand_id
1 'polypeptide(L)'
;MPSKEVVANIADVEMRKLHEIVDLLFIPLNVGHDEQQAWFRRALEQYESLAPRDGIEGMLAAQMIGTHAAALECLRRAAHSRERFADREQNLKHAQKLMALYTQQVAALNKHRGKGQQKVTVEHVHIEAGAQAIVGNVDSGAGKHNKASPAVLEEQKSVPMPEFEPSKLRRT
;
A
#
# COMPACT_ATOMS: atom_id res chain seq x y z
N MET A 1 -29.45 23.09 16.45
CA MET A 1 -28.53 24.16 16.00
C MET A 1 -27.28 24.04 16.85
N PRO A 2 -26.13 23.59 16.32
CA PRO A 2 -24.92 23.50 17.13
C PRO A 2 -24.49 24.90 17.59
N SER A 3 -24.10 25.01 18.86
CA SER A 3 -23.65 26.24 19.52
C SER A 3 -22.36 26.77 18.89
N LYS A 4 -22.21 28.11 18.78
CA LYS A 4 -21.04 28.76 18.15
C LYS A 4 -19.69 28.31 18.72
N GLU A 5 -19.63 27.94 20.00
CA GLU A 5 -18.42 27.37 20.64
C GLU A 5 -18.03 25.99 20.09
N VAL A 6 -19.00 25.12 19.78
CA VAL A 6 -18.72 23.79 19.23
C VAL A 6 -18.20 23.91 17.80
N VAL A 7 -18.76 24.85 17.02
CA VAL A 7 -18.30 25.13 15.65
C VAL A 7 -16.89 25.72 15.66
N ALA A 8 -16.57 26.62 16.59
CA ALA A 8 -15.21 27.14 16.77
C ALA A 8 -14.22 26.04 17.13
N ASN A 9 -14.58 25.14 18.04
CA ASN A 9 -13.72 24.03 18.47
C ASN A 9 -13.50 22.98 17.36
N ILE A 10 -14.48 22.76 16.49
CA ILE A 10 -14.32 21.89 15.31
C ILE A 10 -13.38 22.54 14.30
N ALA A 11 -13.54 23.84 14.02
CA ALA A 11 -12.63 24.58 13.14
C ALA A 11 -11.20 24.58 13.68
N ASP A 12 -11.01 24.71 15.01
CA ASP A 12 -9.71 24.64 15.67
C ASP A 12 -9.06 23.25 15.56
N VAL A 13 -9.85 22.17 15.64
CA VAL A 13 -9.37 20.80 15.47
C VAL A 13 -9.00 20.50 14.01
N GLU A 14 -9.79 20.98 13.04
CA GLU A 14 -9.45 20.88 11.62
C GLU A 14 -8.18 21.67 11.28
N MET A 15 -8.05 22.89 11.81
CA MET A 15 -6.83 23.70 11.73
C MET A 15 -5.63 22.97 12.32
N ARG A 16 -5.79 22.30 13.46
CA ARG A 16 -4.69 21.58 14.12
C ARG A 16 -4.22 20.36 13.32
N LYS A 17 -5.15 19.60 12.72
CA LYS A 17 -4.83 18.50 11.79
C LYS A 17 -4.08 19.01 10.55
N LEU A 18 -4.51 20.15 10.01
CA LEU A 18 -3.82 20.81 8.90
C LEU A 18 -2.42 21.28 9.28
N HIS A 19 -2.25 21.82 10.49
CA HIS A 19 -0.95 22.22 11.01
C HIS A 19 0.02 21.03 11.11
N GLU A 20 -0.45 19.86 11.56
CA GLU A 20 0.36 18.64 11.57
C GLU A 20 0.81 18.20 10.17
N ILE A 21 -0.04 18.35 9.15
CA ILE A 21 0.32 18.06 7.74
C ILE A 21 1.39 19.04 7.24
N VAL A 22 1.27 20.31 7.64
CA VAL A 22 2.19 21.36 7.24
C VAL A 22 3.54 21.20 7.92
N ASP A 23 3.58 20.70 9.15
CA ASP A 23 4.83 20.36 9.85
C ASP A 23 5.58 19.19 9.17
N LEU A 24 4.89 18.35 8.39
CA LEU A 24 5.53 17.32 7.55
C LEU A 24 6.14 17.89 6.27
N LEU A 25 5.77 19.11 5.87
CA LEU A 25 6.36 19.76 4.71
C LEU A 25 7.68 20.44 5.11
N PHE A 26 8.72 20.25 4.30
CA PHE A 26 9.94 21.01 4.46
C PHE A 26 9.67 22.49 4.13
N ILE A 27 9.50 23.29 5.19
CA ILE A 27 9.46 24.75 5.09
C ILE A 27 10.89 25.26 5.36
N PRO A 28 11.54 25.97 4.41
CA PRO A 28 12.83 26.57 4.67
C PRO A 28 12.70 27.54 5.86
N LEU A 29 13.55 27.37 6.87
CA LEU A 29 13.67 28.34 7.97
C LEU A 29 14.03 29.69 7.33
N ASN A 30 13.20 30.72 7.53
CA ASN A 30 13.34 32.07 6.97
C ASN A 30 12.64 32.37 5.62
N VAL A 31 11.53 31.70 5.31
CA VAL A 31 10.59 32.14 4.26
C VAL A 31 9.71 33.29 4.74
N GLY A 32 9.33 34.20 3.83
CA GLY A 32 8.38 35.26 4.13
C GLY A 32 6.98 34.72 4.42
N HIS A 33 6.16 35.49 5.15
CA HIS A 33 4.80 35.07 5.51
C HIS A 33 3.96 34.66 4.28
N ASP A 34 4.09 35.37 3.16
CA ASP A 34 3.37 35.06 1.92
C ASP A 34 3.76 33.70 1.32
N GLU A 35 5.04 33.35 1.40
CA GLU A 35 5.56 32.08 0.91
C GLU A 35 5.10 30.94 1.82
N GLN A 36 5.13 31.12 3.14
CA GLN A 36 4.57 30.18 4.11
C GLN A 36 3.07 29.93 3.85
N GLN A 37 2.30 30.98 3.55
CA GLN A 37 0.89 30.89 3.18
C GLN A 37 0.68 30.16 1.85
N ALA A 38 1.61 30.25 0.91
CA ALA A 38 1.54 29.51 -0.36
C ALA A 38 1.79 28.01 -0.15
N TRP A 39 2.73 27.63 0.73
CA TRP A 39 2.96 26.24 1.11
C TRP A 39 1.73 25.63 1.80
N PHE A 40 1.14 26.37 2.74
CA PHE A 40 -0.09 25.96 3.43
C PHE A 40 -1.24 25.70 2.44
N ARG A 41 -1.49 26.66 1.53
CA ARG A 41 -2.53 26.52 0.51
C ARG A 41 -2.33 25.32 -0.39
N ARG A 42 -1.09 25.09 -0.86
CA ARG A 42 -0.78 23.92 -1.70
C ARG A 42 -1.01 22.59 -0.97
N ALA A 43 -0.65 22.51 0.31
CA ALA A 43 -0.86 21.34 1.13
C ALA A 43 -2.36 21.02 1.27
N LEU A 44 -3.15 22.06 1.55
CA LEU A 44 -4.61 21.97 1.67
C LEU A 44 -5.24 21.53 0.33
N GLU A 45 -4.87 22.17 -0.77
CA GLU A 45 -5.35 21.82 -2.12
C GLU A 45 -5.04 20.34 -2.46
N GLN A 46 -3.85 19.86 -2.10
CA GLN A 46 -3.47 18.46 -2.31
C GLN A 46 -4.30 17.51 -1.43
N TYR A 47 -4.51 17.86 -0.17
CA TYR A 47 -5.30 17.06 0.76
C TYR A 47 -6.77 16.98 0.34
N GLU A 48 -7.35 18.11 -0.05
CA GLU A 48 -8.72 18.20 -0.59
C GLU A 48 -8.86 17.41 -1.89
N SER A 49 -7.88 17.49 -2.79
CA SER A 49 -7.85 16.74 -4.05
C SER A 49 -7.77 15.23 -3.83
N LEU A 50 -7.05 14.77 -2.80
CA LEU A 50 -7.05 13.35 -2.41
C LEU A 50 -8.42 12.89 -1.90
N ALA A 51 -9.26 13.80 -1.41
CA ALA A 51 -10.63 13.57 -0.95
C ALA A 51 -10.75 12.36 0.00
N PRO A 52 -10.04 12.36 1.13
CA PRO A 52 -10.06 11.24 2.07
C PRO A 52 -11.48 11.01 2.63
N ARG A 53 -11.93 9.76 2.59
CA ARG A 53 -13.31 9.36 2.95
C ARG A 53 -13.50 9.00 4.42
N ASP A 54 -12.41 8.67 5.10
CA ASP A 54 -12.39 8.30 6.51
C ASP A 54 -11.05 8.64 7.15
N GLY A 55 -10.90 8.33 8.43
CA GLY A 55 -9.69 8.64 9.20
C GLY A 55 -8.42 7.94 8.67
N ILE A 56 -8.54 6.74 8.09
CA ILE A 56 -7.38 6.02 7.54
C ILE A 56 -6.92 6.72 6.26
N GLU A 57 -7.86 7.07 5.37
CA GLU A 57 -7.54 7.84 4.18
C GLU A 57 -6.96 9.21 4.54
N GLY A 58 -7.45 9.87 5.61
CA GLY A 58 -6.92 11.15 6.08
C GLY A 58 -5.46 11.05 6.52
N MET A 59 -5.12 10.05 7.35
CA MET A 59 -3.73 9.81 7.75
C MET A 59 -2.83 9.45 6.55
N LEU A 60 -3.33 8.62 5.64
CA LEU A 60 -2.59 8.23 4.45
C LEU A 60 -2.35 9.43 3.52
N ALA A 61 -3.35 10.31 3.36
CA ALA A 61 -3.24 11.52 2.56
C ALA A 61 -2.19 12.48 3.12
N ALA A 62 -2.19 12.70 4.44
CA ALA A 62 -1.16 13.48 5.13
C ALA A 62 0.25 12.93 4.85
N GLN A 63 0.43 11.62 4.97
CA GLN A 63 1.71 10.97 4.68
C GLN A 63 2.10 11.10 3.21
N MET A 64 1.16 10.96 2.27
CA MET A 64 1.43 11.09 0.83
C MET A 64 1.94 12.49 0.46
N ILE A 65 1.34 13.54 1.04
CA ILE A 65 1.76 14.93 0.85
C ILE A 65 3.20 15.14 1.34
N GLY A 66 3.50 14.71 2.57
CA GLY A 66 4.84 14.80 3.15
C GLY A 66 5.88 14.01 2.35
N THR A 67 5.58 12.76 1.97
CA THR A 67 6.45 11.91 1.14
C THR A 67 6.78 12.59 -0.19
N HIS A 68 5.76 13.13 -0.87
CA HIS A 68 5.94 13.79 -2.16
C HIS A 68 6.82 15.04 -2.03
N ALA A 69 6.53 15.91 -1.05
CA ALA A 69 7.30 17.12 -0.81
C ALA A 69 8.77 16.81 -0.46
N ALA A 70 9.01 15.82 0.40
CA ALA A 70 10.37 15.39 0.75
C ALA A 70 11.13 14.84 -0.46
N ALA A 71 10.46 14.12 -1.36
CA ALA A 71 11.07 13.63 -2.60
C ALA A 71 11.48 14.79 -3.52
N LEU A 72 10.59 15.78 -3.71
CA LEU A 72 10.88 16.96 -4.52
C LEU A 72 12.02 17.80 -3.92
N GLU A 73 12.09 17.94 -2.60
CA GLU A 73 13.19 18.64 -1.94
C GLU A 73 14.53 17.91 -2.14
N CYS A 74 14.55 16.58 -2.04
CA CYS A 74 15.73 15.79 -2.34
C CYS A 74 16.19 15.99 -3.80
N LEU A 75 15.26 15.97 -4.76
CA LEU A 75 15.58 16.27 -6.17
C LEU A 75 16.10 17.68 -6.36
N ARG A 76 15.50 18.67 -5.67
CA ARG A 76 15.91 20.08 -5.72
C ARG A 76 17.35 20.23 -5.23
N ARG A 77 17.70 19.64 -4.08
CA ARG A 77 19.08 19.64 -3.53
C ARG A 77 20.07 19.00 -4.49
N ALA A 78 19.74 17.82 -5.02
CA ALA A 78 20.57 17.12 -6.00
C ALA A 78 20.80 17.90 -7.32
N ALA A 79 19.90 18.81 -7.67
CA ALA A 79 20.03 19.66 -8.85
C ALA A 79 20.95 20.88 -8.65
N HIS A 80 21.31 21.24 -7.40
CA HIS A 80 22.20 22.36 -7.14
C HIS A 80 23.65 21.99 -7.45
N SER A 81 24.28 22.74 -8.36
CA SER A 81 25.65 22.50 -8.84
C SER A 81 26.75 22.68 -7.79
N ARG A 82 26.42 23.26 -6.64
CA ARG A 82 27.37 23.51 -5.54
C ARG A 82 27.46 22.37 -4.52
N GLU A 83 26.60 21.36 -4.59
CA GLU A 83 26.68 20.22 -3.68
C GLU A 83 27.84 19.28 -4.04
N ARG A 84 28.44 18.65 -3.02
CA ARG A 84 29.46 17.62 -3.28
C ARG A 84 28.80 16.42 -3.94
N PHE A 85 29.55 15.70 -4.79
CA PHE A 85 29.04 14.53 -5.50
C PHE A 85 28.36 13.50 -4.57
N ALA A 86 28.93 13.25 -3.39
CA ALA A 86 28.36 12.34 -2.40
C ALA A 86 27.00 12.81 -1.86
N ASP A 87 26.83 14.11 -1.61
CA ASP A 87 25.56 14.67 -1.13
C ASP A 87 24.49 14.58 -2.22
N ARG A 88 24.87 14.88 -3.47
CA ARG A 88 24.00 14.72 -4.65
C ARG A 88 23.52 13.28 -4.82
N GLU A 89 24.43 12.32 -4.76
CA GLU A 89 24.11 10.89 -4.86
C GLU A 89 23.17 10.42 -3.72
N GLN A 90 23.42 10.90 -2.50
CA GLN A 90 22.56 10.59 -1.35
C GLN A 90 21.14 11.15 -1.52
N ASN A 91 21.02 12.41 -1.97
CA ASN A 91 19.74 13.05 -2.25
C ASN A 91 18.97 12.31 -3.36
N LEU A 92 19.63 11.89 -4.44
CA LEU A 92 18.99 11.09 -5.50
C LEU A 92 18.49 9.72 -4.98
N LYS A 93 19.27 9.05 -4.13
CA LYS A 93 18.85 7.78 -3.49
C LYS A 93 17.63 7.96 -2.59
N HIS A 94 17.60 9.00 -1.78
CA HIS A 94 16.45 9.29 -0.91
C HIS A 94 15.21 9.66 -1.73
N ALA A 95 15.38 10.48 -2.78
CA ALA A 95 14.30 10.81 -3.70
C ALA A 95 13.68 9.56 -4.35
N GLN A 96 14.52 8.63 -4.85
CA GLN A 96 14.05 7.37 -5.43
C GLN A 96 13.21 6.55 -4.42
N LYS A 97 13.69 6.43 -3.18
CA LYS A 97 12.97 5.67 -2.14
C LYS A 97 11.61 6.30 -1.80
N LEU A 98 11.57 7.63 -1.68
CA LEU A 98 10.34 8.35 -1.37
C LEU A 98 9.33 8.28 -2.53
N MET A 99 9.79 8.37 -3.79
CA MET A 99 8.93 8.20 -4.96
C MET A 99 8.37 6.77 -5.07
N ALA A 100 9.17 5.75 -4.75
CA ALA A 100 8.71 4.37 -4.67
C ALA A 100 7.66 4.19 -3.55
N LEU A 101 7.90 4.77 -2.36
CA LEU A 101 6.94 4.79 -1.25
C LEU A 101 5.64 5.49 -1.66
N TYR A 102 5.70 6.64 -2.32
CA TYR A 102 4.51 7.34 -2.81
C TYR A 102 3.67 6.45 -3.72
N THR A 103 4.31 5.70 -4.62
CA THR A 103 3.62 4.75 -5.51
C THR A 103 2.94 3.63 -4.73
N GLN A 104 3.58 3.11 -3.67
CA GLN A 104 2.98 2.13 -2.76
C GLN A 104 1.79 2.72 -1.99
N GLN A 105 1.88 3.97 -1.54
CA GLN A 105 0.78 4.67 -0.86
C GLN A 105 -0.42 4.87 -1.79
N VAL A 106 -0.20 5.24 -3.07
CA VAL A 106 -1.26 5.30 -4.08
C VAL A 106 -1.94 3.94 -4.26
N ALA A 107 -1.16 2.87 -4.38
CA ALA A 107 -1.71 1.51 -4.48
C ALA A 107 -2.50 1.12 -3.21
N ALA A 108 -2.01 1.48 -2.03
CA ALA A 108 -2.67 1.23 -0.75
C ALA A 108 -4.01 1.98 -0.66
N LEU A 109 -4.05 3.26 -1.07
CA LEU A 109 -5.27 4.06 -1.11
C LEU A 109 -6.30 3.48 -2.09
N ASN A 110 -5.87 3.14 -3.30
CA ASN A 110 -6.75 2.51 -4.30
C ASN A 110 -7.29 1.17 -3.80
N LYS A 111 -6.44 0.35 -3.19
CA LYS A 111 -6.86 -0.92 -2.57
C LYS A 111 -7.85 -0.67 -1.44
N HIS A 112 -7.60 0.32 -0.58
CA HIS A 112 -8.51 0.68 0.51
C HIS A 112 -9.90 1.06 -0.02
N ARG A 113 -9.96 1.89 -1.07
CA ARG A 113 -11.20 2.30 -1.74
C ARG A 113 -11.92 1.17 -2.47
N GLY A 114 -11.18 0.17 -2.95
CA GLY A 114 -11.71 -0.99 -3.66
C GLY A 114 -12.21 -2.14 -2.77
N LYS A 115 -12.02 -2.08 -1.44
CA LYS A 115 -12.35 -3.19 -0.50
C LYS A 115 -13.86 -3.43 -0.26
N GLY A 116 -14.75 -2.90 -1.08
CA GLY A 116 -16.18 -2.87 -0.81
C GLY A 116 -17.02 -4.10 -1.20
N GLN A 117 -16.49 -5.15 -1.82
CA GLN A 117 -17.32 -6.28 -2.29
C GLN A 117 -16.59 -7.64 -2.24
N GLN A 118 -16.11 -8.09 -1.07
CA GLN A 118 -16.03 -9.55 -0.87
C GLN A 118 -17.36 -10.00 -0.29
N LYS A 119 -18.37 -10.12 -1.16
CA LYS A 119 -19.68 -10.64 -0.77
C LYS A 119 -19.52 -12.13 -0.47
N VAL A 120 -19.37 -12.45 0.81
CA VAL A 120 -19.39 -13.84 1.28
C VAL A 120 -20.84 -14.29 1.31
N THR A 121 -21.31 -14.89 0.22
CA THR A 121 -22.58 -15.63 0.22
C THR A 121 -22.30 -17.02 0.77
N VAL A 122 -22.87 -17.35 1.92
CA VAL A 122 -22.79 -18.71 2.48
C VAL A 122 -23.90 -19.53 1.83
N GLU A 123 -23.53 -20.44 0.94
CA GLU A 123 -24.43 -21.45 0.38
C GLU A 123 -24.04 -22.82 0.94
N HIS A 124 -25.02 -23.57 1.44
CA HIS A 124 -24.79 -24.95 1.87
C HIS A 124 -24.69 -25.84 0.62
N VAL A 125 -23.47 -26.25 0.28
CA VAL A 125 -23.22 -27.17 -0.84
C VAL A 125 -23.10 -28.58 -0.30
N HIS A 126 -23.94 -29.50 -0.80
CA HIS A 126 -23.78 -30.93 -0.55
C HIS A 126 -22.66 -31.46 -1.45
N ILE A 127 -21.59 -31.97 -0.85
CA ILE A 127 -20.50 -32.62 -1.57
C ILE A 127 -20.85 -34.11 -1.61
N GLU A 128 -21.21 -34.59 -2.79
CA GLU A 128 -21.42 -36.02 -3.03
C GLU A 128 -20.13 -36.82 -2.79
N ALA A 129 -20.26 -38.10 -2.44
CA ALA A 129 -19.11 -38.97 -2.21
C ALA A 129 -18.21 -39.03 -3.46
N GLY A 130 -17.00 -38.46 -3.35
CA GLY A 130 -16.02 -38.38 -4.44
C GLY A 130 -15.81 -36.99 -5.05
N ALA A 131 -16.59 -35.97 -4.67
CA ALA A 131 -16.35 -34.59 -5.09
C ALA A 131 -15.31 -33.88 -4.19
N GLN A 132 -14.38 -33.13 -4.79
CA GLN A 132 -13.39 -32.32 -4.08
C GLN A 132 -13.67 -30.83 -4.30
N ALA A 133 -13.79 -30.08 -3.21
CA ALA A 133 -13.92 -28.62 -3.24
C ALA A 133 -12.54 -27.97 -3.13
N ILE A 134 -12.28 -26.98 -3.98
CA ILE A 134 -11.07 -26.15 -3.92
C ILE A 134 -11.40 -24.88 -3.14
N VAL A 135 -10.59 -24.54 -2.13
CA VAL A 135 -10.69 -23.30 -1.36
C VAL A 135 -9.46 -22.44 -1.65
N GLY A 136 -9.65 -21.22 -2.14
CA GLY A 136 -8.56 -20.29 -2.44
C GLY A 136 -8.99 -19.07 -3.25
N ASN A 137 -8.09 -18.11 -3.41
CA ASN A 137 -8.28 -16.97 -4.32
C ASN A 137 -8.29 -17.47 -5.77
N VAL A 138 -9.45 -17.42 -6.43
CA VAL A 138 -9.57 -17.75 -7.86
C VAL A 138 -9.57 -16.45 -8.65
N ASP A 139 -8.45 -16.12 -9.29
CA ASP A 139 -8.40 -15.09 -10.33
C ASP A 139 -8.86 -15.70 -11.66
N SER A 140 -10.08 -15.38 -12.09
CA SER A 140 -10.61 -15.80 -13.39
C SER A 140 -9.99 -14.97 -14.52
N GLY A 141 -8.74 -15.23 -14.84
CA GLY A 141 -8.10 -14.75 -16.06
C GLY A 141 -8.80 -15.34 -17.28
N ALA A 142 -9.52 -14.52 -18.04
CA ALA A 142 -10.15 -14.92 -19.29
C ALA A 142 -9.09 -15.40 -20.31
N GLY A 143 -9.00 -16.71 -20.53
CA GLY A 143 -8.03 -17.31 -21.45
C GLY A 143 -8.48 -18.68 -21.97
N LYS A 144 -9.17 -18.66 -23.12
CA LYS A 144 -9.36 -19.72 -24.14
C LYS A 144 -9.62 -21.16 -23.66
N HIS A 145 -10.84 -21.62 -23.96
CA HIS A 145 -11.19 -23.03 -24.13
C HIS A 145 -10.14 -23.80 -24.94
N ASN A 146 -9.55 -24.83 -24.34
CA ASN A 146 -9.19 -26.06 -25.03
C ASN A 146 -9.77 -27.21 -24.20
N LYS A 147 -10.80 -27.87 -24.76
CA LYS A 147 -11.33 -29.13 -24.21
C LYS A 147 -10.25 -30.20 -24.39
N ALA A 148 -9.63 -30.60 -23.29
CA ALA A 148 -9.00 -31.91 -23.17
C ALA A 148 -9.60 -32.57 -21.92
N SER A 149 -10.28 -33.71 -22.12
CA SER A 149 -10.88 -34.51 -21.07
C SER A 149 -9.82 -34.93 -20.02
N PRO A 150 -10.12 -34.94 -18.71
CA PRO A 150 -9.17 -35.42 -17.72
C PRO A 150 -9.02 -36.94 -17.79
N ALA A 151 -7.77 -37.39 -17.78
CA ALA A 151 -7.40 -38.80 -17.63
C ALA A 151 -7.79 -39.30 -16.23
N VAL A 152 -8.42 -40.47 -16.18
CA VAL A 152 -8.71 -41.20 -14.94
C VAL A 152 -7.38 -41.69 -14.37
N LEU A 153 -6.99 -41.18 -13.20
CA LEU A 153 -5.90 -41.76 -12.41
C LEU A 153 -6.48 -42.96 -11.65
N GLU A 154 -6.16 -44.14 -12.13
CA GLU A 154 -6.51 -45.42 -11.52
C GLU A 154 -5.78 -45.55 -10.17
N GLU A 155 -6.55 -45.79 -9.12
CA GLU A 155 -6.08 -45.91 -7.73
C GLU A 155 -5.09 -47.09 -7.61
N GLN A 156 -3.79 -46.78 -7.48
CA GLN A 156 -2.78 -47.79 -7.22
C GLN A 156 -2.94 -48.32 -5.79
N LYS A 157 -3.44 -49.56 -5.70
CA LYS A 157 -3.51 -50.35 -4.47
C LYS A 157 -2.14 -50.36 -3.78
N SER A 158 -2.07 -49.86 -2.55
CA SER A 158 -0.85 -49.76 -1.75
C SER A 158 -0.20 -51.15 -1.58
N VAL A 159 1.03 -51.31 -2.06
CA VAL A 159 1.85 -52.50 -1.80
C VAL A 159 2.46 -52.37 -0.40
N PRO A 160 2.38 -53.39 0.46
CA PRO A 160 3.00 -53.34 1.78
C PRO A 160 4.53 -53.23 1.66
N MET A 161 5.11 -52.34 2.46
CA MET A 161 6.55 -52.13 2.57
C MET A 161 7.30 -53.43 2.91
N PRO A 162 8.40 -53.78 2.21
CA PRO A 162 9.27 -54.86 2.64
C PRO A 162 10.10 -54.45 3.85
N GLU A 163 10.25 -55.40 4.77
CA GLU A 163 10.98 -55.29 6.03
C GLU A 163 12.49 -55.17 5.79
N PHE A 164 13.14 -54.18 6.41
CA PHE A 164 14.55 -53.85 6.19
C PHE A 164 15.45 -54.61 7.18
N GLU A 165 16.30 -55.51 6.70
CA GLU A 165 17.42 -56.05 7.49
C GLU A 165 18.69 -55.19 7.33
N PRO A 166 19.39 -54.81 8.42
CA PRO A 166 20.55 -53.94 8.33
C PRO A 166 21.84 -54.72 8.00
N SER A 167 22.46 -54.46 6.85
CA SER A 167 23.80 -54.98 6.51
C SER A 167 24.88 -53.89 6.35
N LYS A 168 25.74 -53.86 7.38
CA LYS A 168 27.18 -53.48 7.48
C LYS A 168 27.77 -52.53 6.42
N LEU A 169 28.01 -51.29 6.85
CA LEU A 169 28.82 -50.29 6.15
C LEU A 169 30.33 -50.55 6.37
N ARG A 170 31.06 -50.92 5.30
CA ARG A 170 32.54 -50.89 5.29
C ARG A 170 33.00 -49.43 5.13
N ARG A 171 33.76 -48.95 6.12
CA ARG A 171 34.53 -47.71 6.03
C ARG A 171 35.80 -47.98 5.23
N THR A 172 36.04 -47.15 4.21
CA THR A 172 37.37 -46.85 3.67
C THR A 172 37.56 -45.36 3.76
#